data_AF-A0A7Z9QL31-F1
#
_entry.id   AF-A0A7Z9QL31-F1
#
_cell.length_a   1.000
_cell.length_b   1.000
_cell.length_c   1.000
_cell.angle_alpha   90.00
_cell.angle_beta   90.00
_cell.angle_gamma   90.00
#
_symmetry.space_group_name_H-M   'P 1'
#
loop_
_entity.id
_entity.type
_entity.pdbx_description
1 polymer ?
#
loop_
_entity_poly.entity_id
_entity_poly.type
_entity_poly.pdbx_seq_one_letter_code
_entity_poly.pdbx_strand_id
1 'polypeptide(L)' 'KAIKRAGLSDVTIHTFRHTHASRLIQNGMSVYEVKEMLGHTDIKTTLRYAHLEQREVSCRARDVIDLLNSESSKPTLTIV' A
#
# COMPACT_ATOMS: atom_id res chain seq x y z
N LYS A 1 -9.49 -4.19 26.77
CA LYS A 1 -8.21 -4.49 27.47
C LYS A 1 -6.96 -4.23 26.61
N ALA A 2 -6.95 -4.50 25.30
CA ALA A 2 -5.77 -4.30 24.44
C ALA A 2 -5.37 -2.83 24.21
N ILE A 3 -6.31 -1.93 23.90
CA ILE A 3 -6.03 -0.51 23.62
C ILE A 3 -5.39 0.20 24.83
N LYS A 4 -5.97 -0.01 26.03
CA LYS A 4 -5.44 0.53 27.30
C LYS A 4 -4.05 -0.03 27.66
N ARG A 5 -3.72 -1.24 27.22
CA ARG A 5 -2.38 -1.85 27.39
C ARG A 5 -1.35 -1.31 26.39
N ALA A 6 -1.79 -0.92 25.20
CA ALA A 6 -0.94 -0.32 24.18
C ALA A 6 -0.66 1.17 24.44
N GLY A 7 -1.22 1.77 25.49
CA GLY A 7 -1.04 3.18 25.83
C GLY A 7 -1.69 4.15 24.83
N LEU A 8 -2.57 3.66 23.96
CA LEU A 8 -3.20 4.48 22.94
C LEU A 8 -4.50 5.08 23.48
N SER A 9 -4.64 6.41 23.35
CA SER A 9 -5.86 7.17 23.60
C SER A 9 -6.54 7.50 22.26
N ASP A 10 -7.87 7.57 22.23
CA ASP A 10 -8.69 7.92 21.04
C ASP A 10 -8.59 7.01 19.80
N VAL A 11 -8.31 5.72 20.00
CA VAL A 11 -8.37 4.74 18.90
C VAL A 11 -9.71 4.00 18.91
N THR A 12 -10.42 4.05 17.80
CA THR A 12 -11.66 3.31 17.61
C THR A 12 -11.46 2.14 16.65
N ILE A 13 -12.45 1.24 16.59
CA ILE A 13 -12.48 0.13 15.63
C ILE A 13 -12.39 0.66 14.18
N HIS A 14 -12.94 1.85 13.93
CA HIS A 14 -12.83 2.50 12.62
C HIS A 14 -11.39 2.87 12.28
N THR A 15 -10.58 3.36 13.23
CA THR A 15 -9.16 3.67 13.01
C THR A 15 -8.36 2.44 12.61
N PHE A 16 -8.65 1.29 13.23
CA PHE A 16 -8.02 0.02 12.85
C PHE A 16 -8.41 -0.38 11.43
N ARG A 17 -9.68 -0.24 11.07
CA ARG A 17 -10.16 -0.51 9.71
C ARG A 17 -9.52 0.40 8.67
N HIS A 18 -9.38 1.69 8.97
CA HIS A 18 -8.66 2.65 8.14
C HIS A 18 -7.20 2.23 7.94
N THR A 19 -6.51 1.87 9.02
CA THR A 19 -5.12 1.43 8.97
C THR A 19 -4.95 0.15 8.16
N HIS A 20 -5.87 -0.80 8.29
CA HIS A 20 -5.85 -2.04 7.53
C HIS A 20 -6.06 -1.79 6.04
N ALA A 21 -7.07 -1.01 5.67
CA ALA A 21 -7.36 -0.66 4.28
C ALA A 21 -6.20 0.07 3.60
N SER A 22 -5.62 1.08 4.28
CA SER A 22 -4.47 1.84 3.78
C SER A 22 -3.26 0.94 3.53
N ARG A 23 -2.98 -0.01 4.43
CA ARG A 23 -1.87 -0.96 4.25
C ARG A 23 -2.07 -1.91 3.09
N LEU A 24 -3.29 -2.39 2.86
CA LEU A 24 -3.56 -3.29 1.72
C LEU A 24 -3.30 -2.58 0.38
N ILE A 25 -3.70 -1.32 0.28
CA ILE A 25 -3.46 -0.49 -0.91
C ILE A 25 -1.98 -0.19 -1.10
N GLN A 26 -1.24 0.08 -0.02
CA GLN A 26 0.22 0.23 -0.07
C GLN A 26 0.94 -1.04 -0.55
N ASN A 27 0.37 -2.22 -0.27
CA ASN A 27 0.90 -3.47 -0.81
C ASN A 27 0.55 -3.69 -2.30
N GLY A 28 -0.16 -2.77 -2.93
CA GLY A 28 -0.52 -2.81 -4.34
C GLY A 28 -1.83 -3.53 -4.66
N MET A 29 -2.69 -3.77 -3.67
CA MET A 29 -4.04 -4.28 -3.93
C MET A 29 -4.95 -3.19 -4.46
N SER A 30 -5.85 -3.56 -5.36
CA SER A 30 -6.88 -2.69 -5.91
C SER A 30 -8.01 -2.38 -4.91
N VAL A 31 -8.70 -1.26 -5.06
CA VAL A 31 -9.85 -0.85 -4.23
C VAL A 31 -10.95 -1.91 -4.23
N TYR A 32 -11.08 -2.66 -5.33
CA TYR A 32 -12.03 -3.75 -5.48
C TYR A 32 -11.66 -4.96 -4.61
N GLU A 33 -10.39 -5.37 -4.63
CA GLU A 33 -9.88 -6.44 -3.75
C GLU A 33 -9.98 -6.05 -2.28
N VAL A 34 -9.68 -4.79 -1.95
CA VAL A 34 -9.79 -4.28 -0.57
C VAL A 34 -11.25 -4.21 -0.12
N LYS A 35 -12.20 -3.91 -1.02
CA LYS A 35 -13.63 -3.96 -0.70
C LYS A 35 -14.06 -5.38 -0.33
N GLU A 36 -13.63 -6.38 -1.09
CA GLU A 36 -13.94 -7.79 -0.86
C GLU A 36 -13.33 -8.30 0.45
N MET A 37 -12.06 -7.97 0.71
CA MET A 37 -11.36 -8.30 1.95
C MET A 37 -11.99 -7.65 3.20
N LEU A 38 -12.52 -6.44 3.06
CA LEU A 38 -13.18 -5.72 4.16
C LEU A 38 -14.67 -6.08 4.32
N GLY A 39 -15.25 -6.85 3.39
CA GLY A 39 -16.68 -7.19 3.38
C GLY A 39 -17.59 -5.96 3.25
N HIS A 40 -17.13 -4.89 2.60
CA HIS A 40 -17.94 -3.69 2.40
C HIS A 40 -19.03 -3.92 1.35
N THR A 41 -20.30 -3.85 1.73
CA THR A 41 -21.41 -3.87 0.78
C THR A 41 -21.35 -2.67 -0.17
N ASP A 42 -21.00 -1.49 0.35
CA ASP A 42 -20.89 -0.25 -0.42
C ASP A 42 -19.42 0.15 -0.68
N ILE A 43 -19.06 0.28 -1.96
CA ILE A 43 -17.72 0.66 -2.41
C ILE A 43 -17.39 2.13 -2.08
N LYS A 44 -18.38 2.98 -1.83
CA LYS A 44 -18.17 4.39 -1.46
C LYS A 44 -17.30 4.55 -0.21
N THR A 45 -17.39 3.61 0.73
CA THR A 45 -16.58 3.60 1.95
C THR A 45 -15.11 3.26 1.67
N THR A 46 -14.84 2.36 0.71
CA THR A 46 -13.48 2.01 0.27
C THR A 46 -12.88 3.03 -0.68
N LEU A 47 -13.70 3.73 -1.48
CA LEU A 47 -13.26 4.78 -2.42
C LEU A 47 -12.51 5.92 -1.73
N ARG A 48 -12.72 6.15 -0.42
CA ARG A 48 -11.91 7.09 0.37
C ARG A 48 -10.41 6.79 0.29
N TYR A 49 -10.01 5.55 0.06
CA TYR A 49 -8.60 5.17 -0.02
C TYR A 49 -8.05 5.10 -1.45
N ALA A 50 -8.88 5.29 -2.48
CA ALA A 50 -8.46 5.20 -3.88
C ALA A 50 -7.31 6.16 -4.23
N HIS A 51 -7.23 7.29 -3.52
CA HIS A 51 -6.13 8.25 -3.70
C HIS A 51 -4.76 7.69 -3.28
N LEU A 52 -4.71 6.65 -2.44
CA LEU A 52 -3.46 6.01 -2.01
C LEU A 52 -2.87 5.16 -3.14
N GLU A 53 -3.70 4.53 -3.97
CA GLU A 53 -3.23 3.72 -5.10
C GLU A 53 -2.40 4.54 -6.10
N GLN A 54 -2.84 5.75 -6.43
CA GLN A 54 -2.16 6.61 -7.39
C GLN A 54 -0.74 6.97 -6.92
N ARG A 55 -0.55 7.14 -5.61
CA ARG A 55 0.77 7.41 -5.02
C ARG A 55 1.68 6.18 -5.10
N GLU A 56 1.14 5.00 -4.85
CA GLU A 56 1.90 3.75 -4.80
C GLU A 56 2.30 3.24 -6.20
N VAL A 57 1.40 3.38 -7.18
CA VAL A 57 1.70 3.01 -8.58
C VAL A 57 2.86 3.86 -9.10
N SER A 58 2.90 5.15 -8.76
CA SER A 58 3.98 6.05 -9.20
C SER A 58 5.30 5.82 -8.46
N CYS A 59 5.29 5.43 -7.19
CA CYS A 59 6.53 5.10 -6.48
C CYS A 59 7.10 3.76 -6.97
N ARG A 60 6.28 2.71 -7.11
CA ARG A 60 6.72 1.41 -7.64
C ARG A 60 7.26 1.52 -9.06
N ALA A 61 6.65 2.34 -9.91
CA ALA A 61 7.16 2.57 -11.26
C ALA A 61 8.56 3.18 -11.23
N ARG A 62 8.82 4.13 -10.33
CA ARG A 62 10.17 4.69 -10.12
C ARG A 62 11.14 3.65 -9.59
N ASP A 63 10.76 2.88 -8.58
CA ASP A 63 11.63 1.85 -7.98
C ASP A 63 12.06 0.79 -9.01
N VAL A 64 11.14 0.39 -9.91
CA VAL A 64 11.45 -0.54 -11.00
C VAL A 64 12.38 0.10 -12.03
N ILE A 65 12.16 1.36 -12.39
CA ILE A 65 13.04 2.11 -13.31
C ILE A 65 14.45 2.23 -12.71
N ASP A 66 14.56 2.55 -11.43
CA ASP A 66 15.84 2.69 -10.72
C ASP A 66 16.59 1.36 -10.64
N LEU A 67 15.88 0.25 -10.40
CA LEU A 67 16.47 -1.09 -10.43
C LEU A 67 17.03 -1.42 -11.82
N LEU A 68 16.27 -1.16 -12.89
CA LEU A 68 16.72 -1.41 -14.27
C LEU A 68 17.92 -0.53 -14.66
N ASN A 69 17.98 0.71 -14.17
CA ASN A 69 19.12 1.60 -14.39
C ASN A 69 20.37 1.15 -13.63
N SER A 70 20.22 0.56 -12.44
CA SER A 70 21.36 0.02 -11.69
C SER A 70 21.98 -1.21 -12.38
N GLU A 71 21.16 -2.02 -13.05
CA GLU A 71 21.62 -3.21 -13.79
C GLU A 71 22.24 -2.86 -15.15
N SER A 72 21.82 -1.76 -15.80
CA SER A 72 22.45 -1.29 -17.04
C SER A 72 23.81 -0.61 -16.84
N SER A 73 24.16 -0.25 -15.61
CA SER A 73 25.45 0.38 -15.25
C SER A 73 26.57 -0.61 -14.94
N LYS A 74 26.31 -1.93 -14.90
CA LYS A 74 27.40 -2.91 -14.85
C LYS A 74 28.04 -2.91 -16.24
N PRO A 75 29.27 -2.38 -16.43
CA PRO A 75 29.93 -2.52 -17.70
C PRO A 75 30.02 -4.02 -17.96
N THR A 76 29.47 -4.46 -19.10
CA THR A 76 29.74 -5.76 -19.69
C THR A 76 31.24 -5.96 -19.59
N LEU A 77 31.68 -6.79 -18.64
CA LEU A 77 33.09 -7.15 -18.50
C LEU A 77 33.43 -7.92 -19.78
N THR A 78 33.94 -7.16 -20.73
CA THR A 78 34.74 -7.61 -21.85
C THR A 78 35.86 -8.46 -21.27
N ILE A 79 35.76 -9.78 -21.42
CA ILE A 79 36.94 -10.64 -21.44
C ILE A 79 37.02 -11.18 -22.87
N VAL A 80 37.81 -10.44 -23.66
CA VAL A 80 38.70 -11.02 -24.67
C VAL A 80 39.93 -11.52 -23.92
#